data_AF-A0A348XMU8-F1
#
_entry.id   AF-A0A348XMU8-F1
#
_cell.length_a   1.000
_cell.length_b   1.000
_cell.length_c   1.000
_cell.angle_alpha   90.00
_cell.angle_beta   90.00
_cell.angle_gamma   90.00
#
_symmetry.space_group_name_H-M   'P 1'
#
loop_
_entity.id
_entity.type
_entity.pdbx_description
1 polymer ?
#
loop_
_entity_poly.entity_id
_entity_poly.type
_entity_poly.pdbx_seq_one_letter_code
_entity_poly.pdbx_strand_id
1 'polypeptide(L)'
;MLPLAIFLLSNSRLAAAPSPPHGLSALHWNVLWLQQGKTAVVKQTTDWDTDLLLLSEVTEDIGAAGFANRRVLRLRTMLLVVRGELRDIQRHARQALDLVLGDFNTPRSAHSGQMVAKGYQHAYSLIGDGLNFTWPARLPLIALDHCLIGPRLHPTQQCSELCDHRAQQLWFELPAD
;
A
#
# COMPACT_ATOMS: atom_id res chain seq x y z
N MET A 1 -9.78 15.29 -10.75
CA MET A 1 -8.90 14.16 -11.10
C MET A 1 -8.06 13.88 -9.87
N LEU A 2 -8.41 12.84 -9.10
CA LEU A 2 -7.70 12.48 -7.87
C LEU A 2 -6.28 11.99 -8.21
N PRO A 3 -5.27 12.27 -7.36
CA PRO A 3 -3.89 11.87 -7.66
C PRO A 3 -3.76 10.36 -7.52
N LEU A 4 -3.38 9.67 -8.60
CA LEU A 4 -2.86 8.31 -8.56
C LEU A 4 -1.40 8.38 -8.08
N ALA A 5 -1.07 7.79 -6.93
CA ALA A 5 0.33 7.58 -6.55
C ALA A 5 0.72 6.14 -6.85
N ILE A 6 1.58 5.97 -7.84
CA ILE A 6 2.23 4.70 -8.15
C ILE A 6 3.55 4.72 -7.39
N PHE A 7 3.72 3.80 -6.45
CA PHE A 7 5.01 3.61 -5.81
C PHE A 7 5.82 2.58 -6.58
N LEU A 8 7.12 2.82 -6.70
CA LEU A 8 8.04 1.96 -7.43
C LEU A 8 8.97 1.39 -6.38
N LEU A 9 8.74 0.14 -5.97
CA LEU A 9 9.76 -0.62 -5.27
C LEU A 9 10.40 -1.57 -6.27
N SER A 10 11.74 -1.59 -6.29
CA SER A 10 12.52 -2.61 -7.00
C SER A 10 13.21 -3.48 -5.96
N ASN A 11 13.09 -4.81 -6.06
CA ASN A 11 13.61 -5.79 -5.11
C ASN A 11 15.09 -5.57 -4.72
N SER A 12 15.95 -5.17 -5.66
CA SER A 12 17.38 -4.92 -5.43
C SER A 12 17.71 -3.76 -4.47
N ARG A 13 16.69 -3.07 -3.93
CA ARG A 13 16.85 -1.87 -3.09
C ARG A 13 16.21 -1.98 -1.70
N LEU A 14 15.42 -3.03 -1.44
CA LEU A 14 14.86 -3.33 -0.11
C LEU A 14 15.80 -4.16 0.78
N ALA A 15 16.83 -4.78 0.17
CA ALA A 15 17.76 -5.73 0.80
C ALA A 15 18.67 -5.15 1.91
N ALA A 16 18.61 -3.83 2.20
CA ALA A 16 19.47 -3.20 3.21
C ALA A 16 18.86 -3.14 4.62
N ALA A 17 17.57 -3.46 4.78
CA ALA A 17 16.95 -3.64 6.09
C ALA A 17 17.03 -5.13 6.50
N PRO A 18 17.17 -5.46 7.80
CA PRO A 18 17.02 -6.84 8.24
C PRO A 18 15.68 -7.37 7.73
N SER A 19 15.72 -8.44 6.94
CA SER A 19 14.49 -9.07 6.42
C SER A 19 13.63 -9.45 7.62
N PRO A 20 12.36 -9.01 7.69
CA PRO A 20 11.44 -9.52 8.68
C PRO A 20 11.41 -11.05 8.54
N PRO A 21 11.23 -11.81 9.64
CA PRO A 21 11.19 -13.27 9.60
C PRO A 21 10.07 -13.86 8.70
N HIS A 22 9.23 -13.00 8.12
CA HIS A 22 8.02 -13.33 7.35
C HIS A 22 7.96 -12.67 5.95
N GLY A 23 9.05 -12.10 5.44
CA GLY A 23 9.07 -11.39 4.14
C GLY A 23 8.74 -9.90 4.24
N LEU A 24 8.35 -9.26 3.13
CA LEU A 24 7.99 -7.84 3.06
C LEU A 24 6.51 -7.65 3.37
N SER A 25 6.17 -6.70 4.24
CA SER A 25 4.77 -6.30 4.46
C SER A 25 4.46 -4.92 3.86
N ALA A 26 3.30 -4.79 3.23
CA ALA A 26 2.79 -3.51 2.72
C ALA A 26 1.37 -3.25 3.21
N LEU A 27 1.08 -2.00 3.59
CA LEU A 27 -0.22 -1.57 4.06
C LEU A 27 -0.68 -0.36 3.27
N HIS A 28 -1.93 -0.39 2.84
CA HIS A 28 -2.61 0.76 2.28
C HIS A 28 -3.83 1.14 3.11
N TRP A 29 -4.00 2.45 3.28
CA TRP A 29 -5.18 2.98 3.94
C TRP A 29 -5.56 4.37 3.43
N ASN A 30 -6.76 4.51 2.87
CA ASN A 30 -7.39 5.83 2.70
C ASN A 30 -7.99 6.28 4.04
N VAL A 31 -7.62 7.49 4.50
CA VAL A 31 -7.94 7.98 5.85
C VAL A 31 -8.84 9.23 5.88
N LEU A 32 -9.40 9.69 4.75
CA LEU A 32 -10.09 10.99 4.67
C LEU A 32 -11.26 11.15 5.65
N TRP A 33 -12.02 10.08 5.92
CA TRP A 33 -13.20 10.14 6.79
C TRP A 33 -13.00 9.49 8.15
N LEU A 34 -11.75 9.30 8.55
CA LEU A 34 -11.46 8.91 9.91
C LEU A 34 -11.91 10.02 10.86
N GLN A 35 -12.97 9.73 11.62
CA GLN A 35 -13.31 10.51 12.81
C GLN A 35 -12.24 10.39 13.90
N GLN A 36 -11.34 9.40 13.75
CA GLN A 36 -10.19 9.21 14.59
C GLN A 36 -9.12 10.24 14.21
N GLY A 37 -8.74 11.13 15.12
CA GLY A 37 -7.72 12.14 14.86
C GLY A 37 -6.34 11.52 14.55
N LYS A 38 -5.43 12.31 13.97
CA LYS A 38 -4.05 11.93 13.59
C LYS A 38 -3.35 10.96 14.55
N THR A 39 -3.43 11.22 15.85
CA THR A 39 -2.73 10.40 16.86
C THR A 39 -3.15 8.94 16.81
N ALA A 40 -4.43 8.66 16.57
CA ALA A 40 -4.95 7.30 16.46
C ALA A 40 -4.44 6.62 15.19
N VAL A 41 -4.46 7.31 14.04
CA VAL A 41 -3.94 6.78 12.76
C VAL A 41 -2.46 6.42 12.87
N VAL A 42 -1.65 7.34 13.39
CA VAL A 42 -0.21 7.14 13.58
C VAL A 42 0.05 5.99 14.55
N LYS A 43 -0.67 5.96 15.69
CA LYS A 43 -0.51 4.88 16.68
C LYS A 43 -0.87 3.52 16.07
N GLN A 44 -2.05 3.40 15.45
CA GLN A 44 -2.54 2.13 14.89
C GLN A 44 -1.60 1.61 13.80
N THR A 45 -1.17 2.48 12.89
CA THR A 45 -0.23 2.09 11.81
C THR A 45 1.18 1.76 12.32
N THR A 46 1.60 2.36 13.44
CA THR A 46 2.85 1.98 14.10
C THR A 46 2.72 0.63 14.79
N ASP A 47 1.58 0.36 15.44
CA ASP A 47 1.32 -0.91 16.14
C ASP A 47 1.25 -2.10 15.16
N TRP A 48 0.79 -1.90 13.93
CA TRP A 48 0.80 -2.92 12.86
C TRP A 48 2.20 -3.23 12.30
N ASP A 49 3.20 -2.42 12.63
CA ASP A 49 4.61 -2.62 12.34
C ASP A 49 4.98 -2.97 10.88
N THR A 50 4.24 -2.42 9.91
CA THR A 50 4.43 -2.72 8.49
C THR A 50 5.75 -2.16 7.91
N ASP A 51 6.34 -2.80 6.90
CA ASP A 51 7.57 -2.33 6.24
C ASP A 51 7.31 -1.16 5.28
N LEU A 52 6.25 -1.26 4.46
CA LEU A 52 5.75 -0.17 3.62
C LEU A 52 4.34 0.22 4.05
N LEU A 53 4.14 1.49 4.36
CA LEU A 53 2.84 2.05 4.67
C LEU A 53 2.53 3.17 3.66
N LEU A 54 1.40 3.05 2.99
CA LEU A 54 0.84 4.11 2.16
C LEU A 54 -0.48 4.58 2.76
N LEU A 55 -0.50 5.85 3.17
CA LEU A 55 -1.72 6.54 3.55
C LEU A 55 -2.19 7.43 2.39
N SER A 56 -3.45 7.32 2.01
CA SER A 56 -4.10 8.16 1.02
C SER A 56 -5.08 9.12 1.68
N GLU A 57 -5.26 10.28 1.07
CA GLU A 57 -6.14 11.36 1.55
C GLU A 57 -5.80 11.84 2.97
N VAL A 58 -4.50 11.87 3.28
CA VAL A 58 -3.99 12.42 4.54
C VAL A 58 -4.18 13.92 4.61
N THR A 59 -4.61 14.39 5.78
CA THR A 59 -4.64 15.81 6.16
C THR A 59 -3.24 16.34 6.47
N GLU A 60 -3.07 17.67 6.54
CA GLU A 60 -1.76 18.32 6.77
C GLU A 60 -1.12 17.95 8.10
N ASP A 61 -1.93 17.65 9.10
CA ASP A 61 -1.46 17.30 10.43
C ASP A 61 -0.76 15.94 10.47
N ILE A 62 -1.10 14.96 9.60
CA ILE A 62 -0.44 13.64 9.54
C ILE A 62 0.92 13.73 8.81
N GLY A 63 1.95 14.20 9.51
CA GLY A 63 3.30 14.38 8.97
C GLY A 63 4.34 13.36 9.43
N ALA A 64 5.59 13.57 9.00
CA ALA A 64 6.72 12.68 9.29
C ALA A 64 7.03 12.51 10.79
N ALA A 65 6.70 13.52 11.61
CA ALA A 65 6.94 13.52 13.05
C ALA A 65 6.24 12.36 13.79
N GLY A 66 5.20 11.75 13.21
CA GLY A 66 4.52 10.60 13.79
C GLY A 66 5.26 9.26 13.61
N PHE A 67 6.21 9.17 12.69
CA PHE A 67 6.80 7.90 12.27
C PHE A 67 8.30 7.87 12.59
N ALA A 68 8.64 7.76 13.88
CA ALA A 68 10.02 7.70 14.34
C ALA A 68 10.77 6.52 13.69
N ASN A 69 12.05 6.73 13.33
CA ASN A 69 12.91 5.73 12.68
C ASN A 69 12.40 5.21 11.33
N ARG A 70 11.42 5.86 10.72
CA ARG A 70 10.93 5.57 9.37
C ARG A 70 11.32 6.70 8.43
N ARG A 71 11.48 6.38 7.15
CA ARG A 71 11.55 7.40 6.09
C ARG A 71 10.14 7.73 5.66
N VAL A 72 9.85 9.03 5.54
CA VAL A 72 8.52 9.52 5.20
C VAL A 72 8.62 10.41 3.97
N LEU A 73 7.86 10.10 2.93
CA LEU A 73 7.69 10.91 1.74
C LEU A 73 6.23 11.33 1.61
N ARG A 74 6.00 12.65 1.58
CA ARG A 74 4.67 13.20 1.29
C ARG A 74 4.52 13.48 -0.19
N LEU A 75 3.43 13.01 -0.77
CA LEU A 75 3.05 13.21 -2.17
C LEU A 75 1.64 13.80 -2.22
N ARG A 76 1.52 15.13 -2.20
CA ARG A 76 0.23 15.83 -2.10
C ARG A 76 -0.57 15.34 -0.89
N THR A 77 -1.70 14.66 -1.13
CA THR A 77 -2.60 14.08 -0.13
C THR A 77 -2.22 12.64 0.23
N MET A 78 -1.01 12.18 -0.09
CA MET A 78 -0.54 10.86 0.28
C MET A 78 0.72 10.91 1.14
N LEU A 79 0.87 9.92 2.00
CA LEU A 79 2.06 9.71 2.82
C LEU A 79 2.58 8.29 2.61
N LEU A 80 3.78 8.19 2.04
CA LEU A 80 4.53 6.95 2.04
C LEU A 80 5.47 6.93 3.25
N VAL A 81 5.41 5.86 4.01
CA VAL A 81 6.28 5.59 5.16
C VAL A 81 6.95 4.25 4.92
N VAL A 82 8.28 4.19 5.01
CA VAL A 82 9.03 2.94 4.79
C VAL A 82 10.01 2.66 5.93
N ARG A 83 10.19 1.38 6.22
CA ARG A 83 11.34 0.87 6.98
C ARG A 83 12.58 0.93 6.09
N GLY A 84 13.68 1.48 6.62
CA GLY A 84 14.95 1.52 5.90
C GLY A 84 15.03 2.65 4.86
N GLU A 85 15.83 2.42 3.83
CA GLU A 85 16.23 3.45 2.87
C GLU A 85 15.20 3.61 1.74
N LEU A 86 14.90 4.87 1.41
CA LEU A 86 14.04 5.24 0.29
C LEU A 86 14.90 5.90 -0.79
N ARG A 87 15.25 5.15 -1.84
CA ARG A 87 16.14 5.63 -2.92
C ARG A 87 15.38 5.79 -4.23
N ASP A 88 15.33 7.02 -4.74
CA ASP A 88 14.75 7.44 -6.03
C ASP A 88 13.37 6.88 -6.38
N ILE A 89 12.31 7.57 -5.93
CA ILE A 89 10.92 7.24 -6.28
C ILE A 89 10.52 7.64 -7.72
N GLN A 90 11.43 8.20 -8.55
CA GLN A 90 10.93 8.99 -9.68
C GLN A 90 11.56 8.86 -11.09
N ARG A 91 12.47 7.94 -11.44
CA ARG A 91 13.08 8.03 -12.80
C ARG A 91 13.34 6.77 -13.62
N HIS A 92 12.98 5.57 -13.18
CA HIS A 92 13.29 4.36 -13.95
C HIS A 92 12.06 3.66 -14.52
N ALA A 93 11.40 4.30 -15.49
CA ALA A 93 10.43 3.65 -16.39
C ALA A 93 11.04 2.54 -17.29
N ARG A 94 12.26 2.07 -16.97
CA ARG A 94 12.97 1.00 -17.69
C ARG A 94 13.05 -0.31 -16.90
N GLN A 95 12.70 -0.31 -15.61
CA GLN A 95 12.66 -1.52 -14.79
C GLN A 95 11.21 -1.88 -14.49
N ALA A 96 10.88 -3.18 -14.56
CA ALA A 96 9.56 -3.67 -14.19
C ALA A 96 9.28 -3.33 -12.71
N LEU A 97 8.14 -2.72 -12.43
CA LEU A 97 7.73 -2.40 -11.07
C LEU A 97 7.33 -3.66 -10.33
N ASP A 98 7.61 -3.73 -9.04
CA ASP A 98 7.24 -4.89 -8.23
C ASP A 98 5.89 -4.73 -7.55
N LEU A 99 5.50 -3.50 -7.17
CA LEU A 99 4.29 -3.23 -6.40
C LEU A 99 3.68 -1.89 -6.81
N VAL A 100 2.37 -1.83 -7.04
CA VAL A 100 1.57 -0.61 -7.16
C VAL A 100 0.41 -0.71 -6.19
N LEU A 101 0.24 0.31 -5.35
CA LEU A 101 -0.66 0.27 -4.21
C LEU A 101 -1.38 1.62 -4.09
N GLY A 102 -2.68 1.63 -3.83
CA GLY A 102 -3.42 2.86 -3.56
C GLY A 102 -4.93 2.78 -3.76
N ASP A 103 -5.63 3.87 -3.44
CA ASP A 103 -7.03 4.08 -3.79
C ASP A 103 -7.12 4.60 -5.23
N PHE A 104 -7.73 3.83 -6.12
CA PHE A 104 -7.85 4.19 -7.54
C PHE A 104 -9.22 4.79 -7.86
N ASN A 105 -10.12 4.86 -6.89
CA ASN A 105 -11.50 5.30 -7.06
C ASN A 105 -12.21 4.59 -8.23
N THR A 106 -11.79 3.35 -8.50
CA THR A 106 -12.22 2.55 -9.64
C THR A 106 -12.37 1.11 -9.16
N PRO A 107 -13.49 0.42 -9.43
CA PRO A 107 -13.61 -1.00 -9.10
C PRO A 107 -12.52 -1.84 -9.78
N ARG A 108 -11.98 -2.85 -9.10
CA ARG A 108 -10.97 -3.78 -9.68
C ARG A 108 -11.44 -4.45 -10.99
N SER A 109 -12.74 -4.65 -11.16
CA SER A 109 -13.34 -5.21 -12.37
C SER A 109 -13.54 -4.21 -13.51
N ALA A 110 -13.33 -2.92 -13.28
CA ALA A 110 -13.53 -1.91 -14.32
C ALA A 110 -12.46 -2.05 -15.41
N HIS A 111 -12.86 -1.82 -16.66
CA HIS A 111 -11.99 -1.95 -17.82
C HIS A 111 -10.74 -1.06 -17.74
N SER A 112 -10.87 0.16 -17.20
CA SER A 112 -9.75 1.07 -16.95
C SER A 112 -8.72 0.51 -15.97
N GLY A 113 -9.16 -0.25 -14.95
CA GLY A 113 -8.26 -0.93 -14.02
C GLY A 113 -7.45 -2.04 -14.69
N GLN A 114 -8.10 -2.82 -15.58
CA GLN A 114 -7.42 -3.88 -16.34
C GLN A 114 -6.31 -3.34 -17.26
N MET A 115 -6.47 -2.11 -17.77
CA MET A 115 -5.45 -1.45 -18.60
C MET A 115 -4.20 -1.07 -17.81
N VAL A 116 -4.35 -0.64 -16.54
CA VAL A 116 -3.23 -0.36 -15.63
C VAL A 116 -2.52 -1.65 -15.21
N ALA A 117 -3.26 -2.77 -15.18
CA ALA A 117 -2.74 -4.07 -14.79
C ALA A 117 -1.97 -4.82 -15.90
N LYS A 118 -1.70 -4.24 -17.08
CA LYS A 118 -1.01 -4.98 -18.14
C LYS A 118 0.43 -5.34 -17.71
N GLY A 119 0.68 -6.63 -17.47
CA GLY A 119 1.94 -7.13 -16.92
C GLY A 119 1.99 -7.19 -15.39
N TYR A 120 0.88 -6.87 -14.73
CA TYR A 120 0.68 -6.91 -13.28
C TYR A 120 -0.51 -7.80 -12.95
N GLN A 121 -0.53 -8.32 -11.72
CA GLN A 121 -1.67 -9.09 -11.19
C GLN A 121 -2.16 -8.45 -9.91
N HIS A 122 -3.46 -8.56 -9.63
CA HIS A 122 -3.98 -8.19 -8.32
C HIS A 122 -3.48 -9.20 -7.28
N ALA A 123 -2.84 -8.71 -6.22
CA ALA A 123 -2.41 -9.56 -5.11
C ALA A 123 -3.59 -10.33 -4.48
N TYR A 124 -4.77 -9.70 -4.44
CA TYR A 124 -6.02 -10.29 -3.96
C TYR A 124 -6.42 -11.55 -4.73
N SER A 125 -6.28 -11.55 -6.05
CA SER A 125 -6.64 -12.70 -6.89
C SER A 125 -5.66 -13.85 -6.77
N LEU A 126 -4.45 -13.59 -6.26
CA LEU A 126 -3.41 -14.61 -6.05
C LEU A 126 -3.48 -15.25 -4.66
N ILE A 127 -3.79 -14.47 -3.62
CA ILE A 127 -4.03 -15.00 -2.26
C ILE A 127 -5.38 -15.72 -2.19
N GLY A 128 -6.37 -15.27 -2.97
CA GLY A 128 -7.74 -15.75 -2.97
C GLY A 128 -8.74 -14.61 -2.72
N ASP A 129 -9.84 -14.63 -3.48
CA ASP A 129 -10.87 -13.59 -3.53
C ASP A 129 -11.82 -13.60 -2.31
N GLY A 130 -11.27 -13.54 -1.09
CA GLY A 130 -12.06 -13.26 0.11
C GLY A 130 -12.89 -11.96 -0.02
N LEU A 131 -13.60 -11.57 1.05
CA LEU A 131 -14.35 -10.31 1.09
C LEU A 131 -13.39 -9.10 1.12
N ASN A 132 -12.76 -8.82 -0.02
CA ASN A 132 -11.72 -7.81 -0.24
C ASN A 132 -12.32 -6.48 -0.72
N PHE A 133 -13.61 -6.26 -0.44
CA PHE A 133 -14.27 -4.98 -0.60
C PHE A 133 -13.71 -4.03 0.46
N THR A 134 -13.42 -2.82 0.04
CA THR A 134 -12.72 -1.85 0.89
C THR A 134 -13.61 -0.70 1.27
N TRP A 135 -14.67 -0.42 0.51
CA TRP A 135 -15.58 0.68 0.77
C TRP A 135 -17.07 0.30 0.57
N PRO A 136 -17.98 0.83 1.40
CA PRO A 136 -17.72 1.52 2.67
C PRO A 136 -17.38 0.53 3.81
N ALA A 137 -16.53 0.90 4.76
CA ALA A 137 -16.10 0.13 5.94
C ALA A 137 -17.04 -0.97 6.46
N ARG A 138 -18.23 -0.50 6.86
CA ARG A 138 -19.18 -1.15 7.76
C ARG A 138 -20.04 -2.13 6.97
N LEU A 139 -20.20 -1.86 5.67
CA LEU A 139 -20.87 -2.72 4.72
C LEU A 139 -20.08 -2.61 3.42
N PRO A 140 -18.96 -3.32 3.27
CA PRO A 140 -18.07 -3.10 2.15
C PRO A 140 -18.67 -3.73 0.89
N LEU A 141 -18.93 -2.88 -0.11
CA LEU A 141 -19.65 -3.25 -1.33
C LEU A 141 -18.77 -3.15 -2.57
N ILE A 142 -17.72 -2.32 -2.52
CA ILE A 142 -16.87 -2.01 -3.66
C ILE A 142 -15.41 -2.10 -3.24
N ALA A 143 -14.60 -2.71 -4.11
CA ALA A 143 -13.15 -2.79 -3.96
C ALA A 143 -12.50 -1.65 -4.75
N LEU A 144 -12.23 -0.53 -4.07
CA LEU A 144 -11.66 0.68 -4.66
C LEU A 144 -10.15 0.81 -4.44
N ASP A 145 -9.62 0.08 -3.47
CA ASP A 145 -8.20 0.04 -3.16
C ASP A 145 -7.53 -1.14 -3.90
N HIS A 146 -6.41 -0.85 -4.54
CA HIS A 146 -5.71 -1.75 -5.45
C HIS A 146 -4.34 -2.05 -4.90
N CYS A 147 -3.97 -3.33 -4.97
CA CYS A 147 -2.62 -3.82 -4.78
C CYS A 147 -2.30 -4.68 -6.01
N LEU A 148 -1.54 -4.10 -6.93
CA LEU A 148 -1.06 -4.72 -8.16
C LEU A 148 0.41 -5.10 -7.96
N ILE A 149 0.78 -6.30 -8.34
CA ILE A 149 2.17 -6.77 -8.21
C ILE A 149 2.74 -7.19 -9.55
N GLY A 150 4.03 -6.93 -9.71
CA GLY A 150 4.82 -7.43 -10.82
C GLY A 150 5.17 -8.91 -10.64
N PRO A 151 5.77 -9.54 -11.66
CA PRO A 151 6.01 -10.99 -11.71
C PRO A 151 7.03 -11.51 -10.68
N ARG A 152 7.67 -10.62 -9.91
CA ARG A 152 8.70 -10.97 -8.92
C ARG A 152 8.20 -11.02 -7.49
N LEU A 153 7.00 -10.51 -7.19
CA LEU A 153 6.43 -10.60 -5.85
C LEU A 153 5.42 -11.73 -5.79
N HIS A 154 5.47 -12.48 -4.71
CA HIS A 154 4.50 -13.51 -4.40
C HIS A 154 3.77 -13.14 -3.11
N PRO A 155 2.46 -12.86 -3.16
CA PRO A 155 1.70 -12.44 -2.00
C PRO A 155 1.33 -13.69 -1.19
N THR A 156 1.54 -13.64 0.13
CA THR A 156 1.37 -14.82 1.00
C THR A 156 0.18 -14.71 1.93
N GLN A 157 -0.16 -13.51 2.38
CA GLN A 157 -1.22 -13.27 3.37
C GLN A 157 -1.90 -11.92 3.14
N GLN A 158 -3.15 -11.81 3.59
CA GLN A 158 -3.90 -10.55 3.64
C GLN A 158 -4.64 -10.41 4.97
N CYS A 159 -4.69 -9.19 5.49
CA CYS A 159 -5.53 -8.80 6.62
C CYS A 159 -6.24 -7.49 6.29
N SER A 160 -7.48 -7.34 6.78
CA SER A 160 -8.23 -6.10 6.65
C SER A 160 -8.90 -5.69 7.96
N GLU A 161 -8.71 -4.45 8.37
CA GLU A 161 -9.34 -3.87 9.57
C GLU A 161 -10.36 -2.78 9.22
N LEU A 162 -11.33 -2.53 10.11
CA LEU A 162 -12.50 -1.69 9.83
C LEU A 162 -12.22 -0.18 9.99
N CYS A 163 -12.41 0.59 8.91
CA CYS A 163 -12.51 2.06 8.81
C CYS A 163 -13.26 2.41 7.51
N ASP A 164 -13.77 3.65 7.32
CA ASP A 164 -14.48 4.14 6.10
C ASP A 164 -13.97 3.51 4.80
N HIS A 165 -12.63 3.41 4.66
CA HIS A 165 -11.97 2.37 3.88
C HIS A 165 -11.33 1.30 4.79
N ARG A 166 -11.50 0.02 4.48
CA ARG A 166 -10.78 -1.02 5.22
C ARG A 166 -9.28 -0.93 4.92
N ALA A 167 -8.46 -0.75 5.96
CA ALA A 167 -7.01 -0.85 5.83
C ALA A 167 -6.65 -2.21 5.22
N GLN A 168 -5.77 -2.24 4.22
CA GLN A 168 -5.37 -3.44 3.50
C GLN A 168 -3.90 -3.73 3.80
N GLN A 169 -3.62 -4.76 4.60
CA GLN A 169 -2.26 -5.22 4.85
C GLN A 169 -2.00 -6.53 4.08
N LEU A 170 -0.89 -6.58 3.36
CA LEU A 170 -0.45 -7.74 2.59
C LEU A 170 1.00 -8.08 2.93
N TRP A 171 1.32 -9.37 2.88
CA TRP A 171 2.67 -9.88 3.03
C TRP A 171 3.15 -10.50 1.73
N PHE A 172 4.45 -10.38 1.45
CA PHE A 172 5.09 -10.82 0.22
C PHE A 172 6.36 -11.58 0.53
N GLU A 173 6.57 -12.67 -0.20
CA GLU A 173 7.89 -13.26 -0.33
C GLU A 173 8.72 -12.43 -1.30
N LEU A 174 9.96 -12.15 -0.90
CA LEU A 174 10.95 -11.56 -1.79
C LEU A 174 11.65 -12.69 -2.54
N PRO A 175 11.99 -12.51 -3.83
CA PRO A 175 12.84 -13.44 -4.57
C PRO A 175 14.11 -13.75 -3.79
N ALA A 176 14.53 -15.02 -3.78
CA ALA A 176 15.90 -15.36 -3.44
C ALA A 176 16.84 -14.72 -4.49
N ASP A 177 17.88 -14.02 -4.01
CA ASP A 177 18.92 -13.43 -4.87
C ASP A 177 19.70 -14.47 -5.68
#